data_AF-A0A2V8GPI2-F1
#
_entry.id   AF-A0A2V8GPI2-F1
#
_cell.length_a   1.000
_cell.length_b   1.000
_cell.length_c   1.000
_cell.angle_alpha   90.00
_cell.angle_beta   90.00
_cell.angle_gamma   90.00
#
_symmetry.space_group_name_H-M   'P 1'
#
loop_
_entity.id
_entity.type
_entity.pdbx_description
1 polymer ?
#
loop_
_entity_poly.entity_id
_entity_poly.type
_entity_poly.pdbx_seq_one_letter_code
_entity_poly.pdbx_strand_id
1 'polypeptide(L)'
;MCPSTRPAKFLRGNLNYDEALVGFEWANRPAARYGPNDTILVKEYDTDVPSKANTGHTFGSNLCPDTAGLDPTRDRREIETRLLGSRVGALLAYLKTL
;
A
#
# COMPACT_ATOMS: atom_id res chain seq x y z
N MET A 1 -3.46 -4.49 -4.95
CA MET A 1 -3.69 -5.65 -5.84
C MET A 1 -2.75 -6.81 -5.54
N CYS A 2 -1.43 -6.58 -5.50
CA CYS A 2 -0.46 -7.65 -5.25
C CYS A 2 -0.44 -8.10 -3.77
N PRO A 3 -0.63 -9.41 -3.48
CA PRO A 3 -0.63 -9.90 -2.10
C PRO A 3 0.68 -9.68 -1.34
N SER A 4 1.82 -9.89 -2.00
CA SER A 4 3.16 -9.73 -1.43
C SER A 4 3.47 -8.30 -0.98
N THR A 5 2.73 -7.31 -1.49
CA THR A 5 2.94 -5.89 -1.18
C THR A 5 1.96 -5.38 -0.12
N ARG A 6 1.21 -6.26 0.56
CA ARG A 6 0.26 -5.86 1.61
C ARG A 6 0.96 -5.93 2.97
N PRO A 7 1.12 -4.82 3.71
CA PRO A 7 1.70 -4.86 5.04
C PRO A 7 0.76 -5.54 6.03
N ALA A 8 1.34 -6.28 6.97
CA ALA A 8 0.62 -6.86 8.11
C ALA A 8 0.22 -5.79 9.15
N LYS A 9 1.06 -4.78 9.35
CA LYS A 9 0.81 -3.68 10.29
C LYS A 9 1.10 -2.34 9.65
N PHE A 10 0.17 -1.40 9.78
CA PHE A 10 0.26 -0.07 9.20
C PHE A 10 -0.73 0.90 9.84
N LEU A 11 -0.45 2.18 9.73
CA LEU A 11 -1.34 3.25 10.14
C LEU A 11 -2.45 3.42 9.09
N ARG A 12 -3.66 3.73 9.55
CA ARG A 12 -4.81 4.19 8.74
C ARG A 12 -5.37 5.48 9.33
N GLY A 13 -6.06 6.27 8.54
CA GLY A 13 -6.68 7.53 8.97
C GLY A 13 -6.41 8.63 7.96
N ASN A 14 -6.13 9.85 8.45
CA ASN A 14 -5.85 11.02 7.60
C ASN A 14 -4.40 10.98 7.10
N LEU A 15 -4.03 9.88 6.46
CA LEU A 15 -2.74 9.70 5.82
C LEU A 15 -2.76 10.26 4.42
N ASN A 16 -1.57 10.53 3.88
CA ASN A 16 -1.44 11.02 2.53
C ASN A 16 -2.00 9.98 1.55
N TYR A 17 -2.74 10.46 0.56
CA TYR A 17 -3.20 9.62 -0.53
C TYR A 17 -2.07 9.44 -1.55
N ASP A 18 -1.84 8.19 -1.93
CA ASP A 18 -0.92 7.81 -3.00
C ASP A 18 -1.72 7.65 -4.29
N GLU A 19 -1.66 8.71 -5.10
CA GLU A 19 -2.29 8.77 -6.41
C GLU A 19 -1.66 7.79 -7.42
N ALA A 20 -0.40 7.39 -7.22
CA ALA A 20 0.26 6.45 -8.12
C ALA A 20 -0.30 5.05 -7.92
N LEU A 21 -0.39 4.59 -6.67
CA LEU A 21 -0.86 3.26 -6.28
C LEU A 21 -2.37 3.16 -5.98
N VAL A 22 -3.09 4.28 -6.05
CA VAL A 22 -4.55 4.37 -5.82
C VAL A 22 -4.91 3.83 -4.43
N GLY A 23 -4.53 4.57 -3.40
CA GLY A 23 -4.86 4.23 -2.02
C GLY A 23 -4.13 5.09 -1.02
N PHE A 24 -4.34 4.84 0.27
CA PHE A 24 -3.60 5.54 1.31
C PHE A 24 -2.17 5.02 1.43
N GLU A 25 -1.27 5.91 1.81
CA GLU A 25 0.10 5.53 2.14
C GLU A 25 0.15 4.56 3.31
N TRP A 26 0.60 3.33 3.03
CA TRP A 26 1.09 2.41 4.05
C TRP A 26 2.30 3.02 4.78
N ALA A 27 2.10 3.41 6.02
CA ALA A 27 3.16 3.91 6.89
C ALA A 27 3.06 3.22 8.25
N ASN A 28 4.18 2.89 8.88
CA ASN A 28 4.21 2.38 10.26
C ASN A 28 4.53 3.48 11.29
N ARG A 29 4.76 4.71 10.82
CA ARG A 29 4.96 5.93 11.60
C ARG A 29 4.62 7.14 10.75
N PRO A 30 4.21 8.28 11.34
CA PRO A 30 4.11 9.53 10.60
C PRO A 30 5.45 9.86 9.93
N ALA A 31 5.43 10.01 8.61
CA ALA A 31 6.62 10.36 7.84
C ALA A 31 7.01 11.82 8.10
N ALA A 32 8.28 12.17 7.83
CA ALA A 32 8.79 13.55 7.91
C ALA A 32 8.08 14.55 6.98
N ARG A 33 7.12 14.08 6.17
CA ARG A 33 6.27 14.91 5.30
C ARG A 33 5.21 15.68 6.08
N TYR A 34 4.91 15.26 7.30
CA TYR A 34 4.01 15.99 8.18
C TYR A 34 4.79 17.01 9.01
N GLY A 35 4.36 18.26 8.94
CA GLY A 35 4.95 19.35 9.70
C GLY A 35 4.61 19.29 11.19
N PRO A 36 5.32 20.03 12.04
CA PRO A 36 5.06 20.07 13.49
C PRO A 36 3.64 20.51 13.88
N ASN A 37 2.94 21.21 12.98
CA ASN A 37 1.59 21.75 13.21
C ASN A 37 0.49 20.91 12.52
N ASP A 38 0.85 19.81 11.86
CA ASP A 38 -0.15 18.95 11.22
C ASP A 38 -0.83 18.07 12.27
N THR A 39 -2.16 18.17 12.35
CA THR A 39 -2.95 17.26 13.19
C THR A 39 -3.18 15.95 12.44
N ILE A 40 -2.43 14.92 12.82
CA ILE A 40 -2.56 13.58 12.25
C ILE A 40 -3.49 12.74 13.13
N LEU A 41 -4.66 12.39 12.61
CA LEU A 41 -5.54 11.39 13.22
C LEU A 41 -5.27 10.03 12.56
N VAL A 42 -4.47 9.20 13.24
CA VAL A 42 -4.14 7.85 12.79
C VAL A 42 -4.56 6.80 13.81
N LYS A 43 -4.89 5.62 13.31
CA LYS A 43 -5.07 4.39 14.08
C LYS A 43 -4.20 3.31 13.48
N GLU A 44 -3.59 2.49 14.33
CA GLU A 44 -2.91 1.30 13.86
C GLU A 44 -3.94 0.27 13.36
N TYR A 45 -3.61 -0.34 12.23
CA TYR A 45 -4.28 -1.50 11.70
C TYR A 45 -3.32 -2.68 11.76
N ASP A 46 -3.76 -3.73 12.45
CA ASP A 46 -3.01 -4.97 12.63
C ASP A 46 -3.85 -6.14 12.07
N THR A 47 -3.28 -6.86 11.11
CA THR A 47 -3.95 -7.97 10.42
C THR A 47 -4.02 -9.24 11.25
N ASP A 48 -3.25 -9.34 12.35
CA ASP A 48 -3.27 -10.48 13.26
C ASP A 48 -4.49 -10.45 14.19
N VAL A 49 -5.19 -9.31 14.27
CA VAL A 49 -6.44 -9.18 15.03
C VAL A 49 -7.56 -9.94 14.32
N PRO A 50 -8.40 -10.72 15.04
CA PRO A 50 -9.53 -11.43 14.45
C PRO A 50 -10.40 -10.52 13.57
N SER A 51 -10.79 -11.04 12.40
CA SER A 51 -11.57 -10.32 11.38
C SER A 51 -10.87 -9.13 10.71
N LYS A 52 -9.55 -8.97 10.87
CA LYS A 52 -8.75 -7.92 10.19
C LYS A 52 -7.72 -8.46 9.19
N ALA A 53 -7.79 -9.74 8.86
CA ALA A 53 -6.89 -10.34 7.89
C ALA A 53 -6.97 -9.61 6.54
N ASN A 54 -5.81 -9.30 5.96
CA ASN A 54 -5.69 -8.70 4.62
C ASN A 54 -5.42 -9.76 3.52
N THR A 55 -5.61 -11.04 3.87
CA THR A 55 -5.45 -12.20 3.00
C THR A 55 -6.64 -12.37 2.07
N GLY A 56 -6.47 -13.15 0.99
CA GLY A 56 -7.52 -13.39 -0.01
C GLY A 56 -7.44 -12.44 -1.21
N HIS A 57 -8.43 -12.51 -2.10
CA HIS A 57 -8.40 -11.85 -3.41
C HIS A 57 -7.03 -12.08 -4.12
N THR A 58 -6.70 -13.35 -4.31
CA THR A 58 -5.45 -13.80 -4.95
C THR A 58 -5.60 -13.95 -6.46
N PHE A 59 -6.82 -13.90 -6.99
CA PHE A 59 -7.06 -13.87 -8.43
C PHE A 59 -6.36 -12.65 -9.05
N GLY A 60 -5.71 -12.85 -10.19
CA GLY A 60 -4.91 -11.82 -10.86
C GLY A 60 -3.51 -11.59 -10.25
N SER A 61 -3.09 -12.34 -9.22
CA SER A 61 -1.73 -12.23 -8.67
C SER A 61 -0.63 -12.59 -9.69
N ASN A 62 -0.97 -13.35 -10.73
CA ASN A 62 -0.09 -13.64 -11.85
C ASN A 62 0.23 -12.41 -12.71
N LEU A 63 -0.49 -11.30 -12.54
CA LEU A 63 -0.18 -10.01 -13.17
C LEU A 63 0.88 -9.23 -12.40
N CYS A 64 1.09 -9.57 -11.13
CA CYS A 64 2.00 -8.86 -10.26
C CYS A 64 3.45 -9.09 -10.67
N PRO A 65 4.29 -8.04 -10.60
CA PRO A 65 5.72 -8.21 -10.69
C PRO A 65 6.22 -8.98 -9.45
N ASP A 66 7.39 -9.58 -9.55
CA ASP A 66 8.05 -10.15 -8.39
C ASP A 66 8.43 -9.02 -7.41
N THR A 67 8.01 -9.16 -6.16
CA THR A 67 8.36 -8.28 -5.05
C THR A 67 8.78 -9.10 -3.83
N ALA A 68 9.19 -10.35 -4.02
CA ALA A 68 9.65 -11.21 -2.94
C ALA A 68 10.81 -10.55 -2.19
N GLY A 69 10.77 -10.63 -0.85
CA GLY A 69 11.79 -10.06 0.01
C GLY A 69 11.69 -8.54 0.28
N LEU A 70 10.77 -7.83 -0.38
CA LEU A 70 10.54 -6.40 -0.12
C LEU A 70 9.55 -6.21 1.03
N ASP A 71 9.89 -5.33 1.97
CA ASP A 71 9.00 -4.90 3.05
C ASP A 71 8.02 -3.82 2.53
N PRO A 72 6.70 -4.04 2.59
CA PRO A 72 5.71 -3.10 2.06
C PRO A 72 5.73 -1.69 2.66
N THR A 73 6.29 -1.51 3.86
CA THR A 73 6.38 -0.23 4.55
C THR A 73 7.74 0.44 4.38
N ARG A 74 8.83 -0.34 4.19
CA ARG A 74 10.20 0.19 4.07
C ARG A 74 10.63 0.35 2.62
N ASP A 75 10.28 -0.60 1.76
CA ASP A 75 10.75 -0.68 0.38
C ASP A 75 9.72 -0.14 -0.61
N ARG A 76 8.88 0.79 -0.15
CA ARG A 76 7.74 1.34 -0.87
C ARG A 76 8.10 1.83 -2.28
N ARG A 77 9.17 2.61 -2.41
CA ARG A 77 9.57 3.22 -3.68
C ARG A 77 9.95 2.16 -4.72
N GLU A 78 10.59 1.09 -4.28
CA GLU A 78 10.95 -0.02 -5.15
C GLU A 78 9.72 -0.82 -5.56
N ILE A 79 8.84 -1.12 -4.61
CA ILE A 79 7.54 -1.75 -4.87
C ILE A 79 6.72 -0.94 -5.87
N GLU A 80 6.61 0.37 -5.66
CA GLU A 80 5.89 1.28 -6.56
C GLU A 80 6.45 1.22 -7.98
N THR A 81 7.78 1.34 -8.12
CA THR A 81 8.46 1.29 -9.43
C THR A 81 8.14 -0.02 -10.16
N ARG A 82 8.24 -1.15 -9.46
CA ARG A 82 7.95 -2.48 -10.04
C ARG A 82 6.47 -2.60 -10.42
N LEU A 83 5.55 -2.14 -9.56
CA LEU A 83 4.11 -2.19 -9.82
C LEU A 83 3.72 -1.34 -11.03
N LEU A 84 4.16 -0.09 -11.08
CA LEU A 84 3.84 0.84 -12.16
C LEU A 84 4.41 0.40 -13.51
N GLY A 85 5.58 -0.28 -13.51
CA GLY A 85 6.17 -0.87 -14.71
C GLY A 85 5.55 -2.20 -15.17
N SER A 86 4.58 -2.74 -14.43
CA SER A 86 3.97 -4.06 -14.69
C SER A 86 2.58 -3.97 -15.32
N ARG A 87 1.96 -5.13 -15.61
CA ARG A 87 0.54 -5.21 -16.02
C ARG A 87 -0.42 -4.65 -14.97
N VAL A 88 -0.04 -4.70 -13.70
CA VAL A 88 -0.80 -4.09 -12.60
C VAL A 88 -0.79 -2.57 -12.71
N GLY A 89 0.31 -1.96 -13.16
CA GLY A 89 0.39 -0.52 -13.43
C GLY A 89 -0.59 -0.07 -14.50
N ALA A 90 -0.72 -0.83 -15.58
CA ALA A 90 -1.74 -0.57 -16.62
C ALA A 90 -3.17 -0.68 -16.08
N LEU A 91 -3.44 -1.67 -15.22
CA LEU A 91 -4.73 -1.81 -14.56
C LEU A 91 -5.01 -0.64 -13.59
N LEU A 92 -4.02 -0.17 -12.84
CA LEU A 92 -4.15 1.03 -12.00
C LEU A 92 -4.47 2.26 -12.84
N ALA A 93 -3.84 2.43 -14.00
CA ALA A 93 -4.13 3.53 -14.91
C ALA A 93 -5.58 3.47 -15.43
N TYR A 94 -6.08 2.27 -15.77
CA TYR A 94 -7.48 2.06 -16.16
C TYR A 94 -8.46 2.37 -15.02
N LEU A 95 -8.17 1.94 -13.79
CA LEU A 95 -9.04 2.21 -12.64
C LEU A 95 -9.21 3.72 -12.37
N LYS A 96 -8.25 4.56 -12.76
CA LYS A 96 -8.34 6.02 -12.62
C LYS A 96 -9.30 6.68 -13.63
N THR A 97 -9.76 5.94 -14.65
CA THR A 97 -10.71 6.44 -15.65
C THR A 97 -12.15 6.01 -15.39
N LEU A 98 -12.39 5.25 -14.31
CA LEU A 98 -13.71 4.81 -13.87
C LEU A 98 -14.31 5.83 -12.88
#